data_AF-A0A976LVX3-F1
#
_entry.id   AF-A0A976LVX3-F1
#
_cell.length_a   1.000
_cell.length_b   1.000
_cell.length_c   1.000
_cell.angle_alpha   90.00
_cell.angle_beta   90.00
_cell.angle_gamma   90.00
#
_symmetry.space_group_name_H-M   'P 1'
#
loop_
_entity.id
_entity.type
_entity.pdbx_description
1 polymer ?
#
loop_
_entity_poly.entity_id
_entity_poly.type
_entity_poly.pdbx_seq_one_letter_code
_entity_poly.pdbx_strand_id
1 'polypeptide(L)'
;LEKPIKAYEISTQAPINEVHEWLLLRLDSLTPEYLKQNKVQRTYMATLNKTGVTVEEFCEMPKLCPGLYLDFVTFSKDYYVINSAMPTPESFITLEHTSTPHGKELFIRYALREIKTRLDQTQYVGGCLVEIQAAVTNVKEKRLLDLIQVQGVMRAHDDLSRAFYRTLSELRRQQIWRQKIGAIDVTPEQINE
;
A
#
# COMPACT_ATOMS: atom_id res chain seq x y z
N LEU A 1 9.28 1.19 31.07
CA LEU A 1 10.09 0.79 29.90
C LEU A 1 9.28 -0.24 29.14
N GLU A 2 8.34 0.24 28.32
CA GLU A 2 7.53 -0.61 27.45
C GLU A 2 8.43 -1.12 26.32
N LYS A 3 8.47 -2.45 26.14
CA LYS A 3 9.26 -3.08 25.09
C LYS A 3 8.69 -2.66 23.73
N PRO A 4 9.55 -2.31 22.74
CA PRO A 4 9.08 -2.07 21.39
C PRO A 4 8.51 -3.37 20.83
N ILE A 5 7.22 -3.34 20.50
CA ILE A 5 6.51 -4.44 19.84
C ILE A 5 7.16 -4.62 18.47
N LYS A 6 7.65 -5.83 18.18
CA LYS A 6 8.31 -6.10 16.89
C LYS A 6 7.23 -6.15 15.82
N ALA A 7 7.44 -5.52 14.67
CA ALA A 7 6.47 -5.47 13.56
C ALA A 7 5.93 -6.84 13.11
N TYR A 8 6.67 -7.93 13.37
CA TYR A 8 6.21 -9.31 13.12
C TYR A 8 5.14 -9.79 14.12
N GLU A 9 5.11 -9.27 15.35
CA GLU A 9 4.11 -9.64 16.36
C GLU A 9 2.73 -9.04 16.01
N ILE A 10 2.71 -7.90 15.31
CA ILE A 10 1.49 -7.26 14.78
C ILE A 10 0.87 -8.13 13.67
N SER A 11 1.69 -8.75 12.81
CA SER A 11 1.16 -9.63 11.74
C SER A 11 0.58 -10.93 12.30
N THR A 12 1.10 -11.45 13.42
CA THR A 12 0.62 -12.71 14.00
C THR A 12 -0.66 -12.59 14.85
N GLN A 13 -1.11 -11.37 15.20
CA GLN A 13 -2.30 -11.17 16.04
C GLN A 13 -3.58 -10.86 15.25
N ALA A 14 -3.47 -10.50 13.98
CA ALA A 14 -4.62 -10.43 13.08
C ALA A 14 -4.76 -11.78 12.35
N PRO A 15 -5.98 -12.33 12.20
CA PRO A 15 -6.19 -13.43 11.27
C PRO A 15 -5.82 -12.93 9.87
N ILE A 16 -4.59 -13.25 9.42
CA ILE A 16 -4.00 -12.84 8.13
C ILE A 16 -4.86 -13.30 6.93
N ASN A 17 -5.82 -14.20 7.13
CA ASN A 17 -6.63 -14.72 6.03
C ASN A 17 -7.72 -13.77 5.51
N GLU A 18 -8.05 -12.66 6.20
CA GLU A 18 -9.14 -11.76 5.77
C GLU A 18 -8.88 -10.28 6.07
N VAL A 19 -7.62 -9.82 6.08
CA VAL A 19 -7.39 -8.38 5.95
C VAL A 19 -7.64 -8.03 4.49
N HIS A 20 -8.88 -7.65 4.20
CA HIS A 20 -9.29 -7.45 2.82
C HIS A 20 -8.39 -6.45 2.10
N GLU A 21 -7.86 -6.85 0.95
CA GLU A 21 -7.00 -6.08 0.05
C GLU A 21 -7.56 -4.67 -0.24
N TRP A 22 -8.90 -4.51 -0.19
CA TRP A 22 -9.58 -3.23 -0.35
C TRP A 22 -9.19 -2.17 0.69
N LEU A 23 -8.85 -2.55 1.93
CA LEU A 23 -8.41 -1.61 2.97
C LEU A 23 -7.01 -1.08 2.69
N LEU A 24 -6.11 -1.96 2.21
CA LEU A 24 -4.74 -1.59 1.85
C LEU A 24 -4.70 -0.69 0.61
N LEU A 25 -5.62 -0.90 -0.34
CA LEU A 25 -5.77 -0.07 -1.54
C LEU A 25 -6.40 1.30 -1.26
N ARG A 26 -6.96 1.52 -0.07
CA ARG A 26 -7.72 2.73 0.28
C ARG A 26 -7.23 3.45 1.54
N LEU A 27 -5.97 3.25 1.93
CA LEU A 27 -5.37 3.91 3.10
C LEU A 27 -5.54 5.44 3.07
N ASP A 28 -5.52 6.05 1.89
CA ASP A 28 -5.69 7.50 1.70
C ASP A 28 -7.12 7.99 2.03
N SER A 29 -8.11 7.09 2.01
CA SER A 29 -9.51 7.42 2.34
C SER A 29 -9.83 7.31 3.84
N LEU A 30 -8.90 6.80 4.65
CA LEU A 30 -9.04 6.69 6.11
C LEU A 30 -8.77 8.03 6.80
N THR A 31 -9.59 9.04 6.51
CA THR A 31 -9.49 10.34 7.16
C THR A 31 -9.90 10.26 8.64
N PRO A 32 -9.43 11.19 9.49
CA PRO A 32 -9.86 11.27 10.90
C PRO A 32 -11.38 11.38 11.04
N GLU A 33 -12.03 12.09 10.12
CA GLU A 33 -13.49 12.22 10.05
C GLU A 33 -14.16 10.88 9.77
N TYR A 34 -13.62 10.10 8.83
CA TYR A 34 -14.12 8.77 8.50
C TYR A 34 -13.96 7.80 9.67
N LEU A 35 -12.81 7.80 10.35
CA LEU A 35 -12.59 6.99 11.55
C LEU A 35 -13.53 7.37 12.70
N LYS A 36 -13.83 8.66 12.86
CA LYS A 36 -14.81 9.14 13.85
C LYS A 36 -16.22 8.64 13.50
N GLN A 37 -16.62 8.71 12.23
CA GLN A 37 -17.91 8.17 11.78
C GLN A 37 -18.00 6.66 11.98
N ASN A 38 -16.93 5.92 11.66
CA ASN A 38 -16.83 4.48 11.87
C ASN A 38 -17.03 4.12 13.35
N LYS A 39 -16.41 4.87 14.27
CA LYS A 39 -16.60 4.69 15.71
C LYS A 39 -18.05 4.88 16.14
N VAL A 40 -18.74 5.88 15.59
CA VAL A 40 -20.18 6.14 15.85
C VAL A 40 -21.03 4.97 15.34
N GLN A 41 -20.79 4.51 14.12
CA GLN A 41 -21.47 3.33 13.55
C GLN A 41 -21.26 2.09 14.40
N ARG A 42 -20.02 1.86 14.87
CA ARG A 42 -19.68 0.74 15.75
C ARG A 42 -20.40 0.80 17.09
N THR A 43 -20.47 1.99 17.71
CA THR A 43 -21.23 2.16 18.97
C THR A 43 -22.72 1.92 18.77
N TYR A 44 -23.29 2.38 17.66
CA TYR A 44 -24.69 2.15 17.33
C TYR A 44 -24.94 0.66 17.01
N MET A 45 -24.03 -0.01 16.29
CA MET A 45 -24.09 -1.45 16.08
C MET A 45 -24.05 -2.26 17.37
N ALA A 46 -23.35 -1.79 18.41
CA ALA A 46 -23.34 -2.45 19.71
C ALA A 46 -24.69 -2.31 20.45
N THR A 47 -25.49 -1.29 20.12
CA THR A 47 -26.85 -1.11 20.67
C THR A 47 -27.91 -1.94 19.94
N LEU A 48 -27.64 -2.35 18.68
CA LEU A 48 -28.52 -3.25 17.95
C LEU A 48 -28.50 -4.65 18.59
N ASN A 49 -29.68 -5.24 18.72
CA ASN A 49 -29.89 -6.47 19.47
C ASN A 49 -29.06 -7.63 18.89
N LYS A 50 -28.53 -8.52 19.74
CA LYS A 50 -27.69 -9.67 19.31
C LYS A 50 -28.42 -10.64 18.36
N THR A 51 -29.75 -10.55 18.29
CA THR A 51 -30.63 -11.46 17.55
C THR A 51 -31.02 -10.96 16.15
N GLY A 52 -30.79 -9.69 15.83
CA GLY A 52 -31.12 -9.07 14.54
C GLY A 52 -31.56 -7.60 14.66
N VAL A 53 -31.91 -6.99 13.51
CA VAL A 53 -32.51 -5.65 13.43
C VAL A 53 -34.02 -5.79 13.24
N THR A 54 -34.83 -5.09 14.02
CA THR A 54 -36.29 -5.04 13.82
C THR A 54 -36.68 -4.11 12.67
N VAL A 55 -37.93 -4.23 12.17
CA VAL A 55 -38.46 -3.34 11.11
C VAL A 55 -38.38 -1.88 11.54
N GLU A 56 -38.74 -1.60 12.79
CA GLU A 56 -38.73 -0.26 13.37
C GLU A 56 -37.31 0.29 13.50
N GLU A 57 -36.36 -0.53 13.98
CA GLU A 57 -34.95 -0.15 14.08
C GLU A 57 -34.35 0.14 12.69
N PHE A 58 -34.71 -0.65 11.68
CA PHE A 58 -34.24 -0.43 10.31
C PHE A 58 -34.85 0.84 9.68
N CYS A 59 -36.12 1.14 9.96
CA CYS A 59 -36.78 2.38 9.52
C CYS A 59 -36.19 3.65 10.14
N GLU A 60 -35.74 3.58 11.40
CA GLU A 60 -35.15 4.71 12.11
C GLU A 60 -33.64 4.86 11.86
N MET A 61 -32.97 3.81 11.36
CA MET A 61 -31.54 3.80 11.05
C MET A 61 -31.07 4.93 10.13
N PRO A 62 -31.79 5.34 9.06
CA PRO A 62 -31.39 6.48 8.22
C PRO A 62 -31.30 7.80 8.99
N LYS A 63 -32.11 7.98 10.05
CA LYS A 63 -32.13 9.20 10.88
C LYS A 63 -31.04 9.16 11.94
N LEU A 64 -30.82 7.99 12.56
CA LEU A 64 -29.90 7.83 13.68
C LEU A 64 -28.45 7.59 13.24
N CYS A 65 -28.26 6.78 12.19
CA CYS A 65 -26.95 6.40 11.68
C CYS A 65 -26.99 6.20 10.15
N PRO A 66 -27.02 7.28 9.35
CA PRO A 66 -27.19 7.20 7.90
C PRO A 66 -26.08 6.41 7.20
N GLY A 67 -24.85 6.46 7.73
CA GLY A 67 -23.74 5.70 7.15
C GLY A 67 -23.91 4.19 7.31
N LEU A 68 -24.42 3.72 8.45
CA LEU A 68 -24.67 2.29 8.65
C LEU A 68 -25.78 1.80 7.71
N TYR A 69 -26.84 2.59 7.54
CA TYR A 69 -27.90 2.30 6.57
C TYR A 69 -27.36 2.22 5.14
N LEU A 70 -26.48 3.14 4.74
CA LEU A 70 -25.84 3.11 3.42
C LEU A 70 -24.99 1.85 3.23
N ASP A 71 -24.26 1.42 4.26
CA ASP A 71 -23.48 0.18 4.20
C ASP A 71 -24.39 -1.02 3.99
N PHE A 72 -25.53 -1.11 4.68
CA PHE A 72 -26.53 -2.17 4.46
C PHE A 72 -27.09 -2.19 3.04
N VAL A 73 -27.43 -1.02 2.49
CA VAL A 73 -27.96 -0.91 1.12
C VAL A 73 -26.89 -1.23 0.08
N THR A 74 -25.64 -0.88 0.34
CA THR A 74 -24.51 -1.20 -0.55
C THR A 74 -24.26 -2.71 -0.51
N PHE A 75 -24.23 -3.30 0.69
CA PHE A 75 -24.06 -4.73 0.87
C PHE A 75 -25.19 -5.53 0.21
N SER A 76 -26.44 -5.07 0.27
CA SER A 76 -27.52 -5.77 -0.43
C SER A 76 -27.41 -5.69 -1.95
N LYS A 77 -26.94 -4.57 -2.51
CA LYS A 77 -26.68 -4.45 -3.95
C LYS A 77 -25.53 -5.33 -4.42
N ASP A 78 -24.49 -5.45 -3.62
CA ASP A 78 -23.31 -6.26 -3.97
C ASP A 78 -23.63 -7.77 -3.96
N TYR A 79 -24.55 -8.20 -3.10
CA TYR A 79 -24.92 -9.62 -2.94
C TYR A 79 -26.21 -10.03 -3.67
N TYR A 80 -27.10 -9.09 -3.99
CA TYR A 80 -28.31 -9.35 -4.75
C TYR A 80 -28.37 -8.47 -5.99
N VAL A 81 -28.78 -9.08 -7.11
CA VAL A 81 -29.35 -8.36 -8.25
C VAL A 81 -30.77 -7.89 -7.86
N ILE A 82 -30.88 -6.97 -6.88
CA ILE A 82 -32.14 -6.26 -6.64
C ILE A 82 -32.35 -5.36 -7.84
N ASN A 83 -33.07 -5.90 -8.83
CA ASN A 83 -33.31 -5.29 -10.13
C ASN A 83 -34.35 -4.15 -10.08
N SER A 84 -34.75 -3.67 -8.90
CA SER A 84 -35.81 -2.68 -8.75
C SER A 84 -35.83 -2.03 -7.37
N ALA A 85 -35.61 -0.71 -7.35
CA ALA A 85 -35.87 0.25 -6.27
C ALA A 85 -35.30 -0.08 -4.87
N MET A 86 -35.30 0.93 -3.99
CA MET A 86 -34.82 0.83 -2.60
C MET A 86 -35.48 -0.38 -1.90
N PRO A 87 -34.70 -1.26 -1.23
CA PRO A 87 -35.28 -2.38 -0.51
C PRO A 87 -36.21 -1.85 0.58
N THR A 88 -37.46 -2.30 0.59
CA THR A 88 -38.37 -2.00 1.70
C THR A 88 -37.86 -2.71 2.96
N PRO A 89 -38.03 -2.12 4.17
CA PRO A 89 -37.61 -2.73 5.43
C PRO A 89 -38.06 -4.20 5.58
N GLU A 90 -39.28 -4.51 5.16
CA GLU A 90 -39.86 -5.86 5.21
C GLU A 90 -39.17 -6.84 4.25
N SER A 91 -38.86 -6.40 3.03
CA SER A 91 -38.10 -7.21 2.06
C SER A 91 -36.67 -7.47 2.54
N PHE A 92 -36.08 -6.52 3.27
CA PHE A 92 -34.71 -6.64 3.79
C PHE A 92 -34.62 -7.65 4.95
N ILE A 93 -35.64 -7.70 5.81
CA ILE A 93 -35.69 -8.57 7.01
C ILE A 93 -36.01 -10.02 6.67
N THR A 94 -36.84 -10.25 5.65
CA THR A 94 -37.25 -11.59 5.22
C THR A 94 -36.27 -12.27 4.27
N LEU A 95 -35.19 -11.58 3.92
CA LEU A 95 -34.25 -11.98 2.89
C LEU A 95 -33.34 -13.13 3.39
N GLU A 96 -33.43 -14.29 2.75
CA GLU A 96 -32.60 -15.47 3.10
C GLU A 96 -31.33 -15.50 2.25
N HIS A 97 -30.17 -15.53 2.90
CA HIS A 97 -28.86 -15.70 2.27
C HIS A 97 -28.35 -17.12 2.50
N THR A 98 -27.70 -17.71 1.48
CA THR A 98 -26.99 -18.99 1.62
C THR A 98 -25.51 -18.70 1.80
N SER A 99 -25.01 -18.84 3.03
CA SER A 99 -23.58 -18.69 3.33
C SER A 99 -22.94 -20.07 3.50
N THR A 100 -21.92 -20.37 2.71
CA THR A 100 -20.98 -21.49 2.96
C THR A 100 -19.98 -21.02 4.02
N PRO A 101 -20.03 -21.50 5.29
CA PRO A 101 -20.31 -22.88 5.73
C PRO A 101 -21.55 -23.07 6.63
N HIS A 102 -22.37 -22.03 6.87
CA HIS A 102 -23.44 -22.04 7.88
C HIS A 102 -24.84 -22.39 7.35
N GLY A 103 -25.01 -22.57 6.04
CA GLY A 103 -26.30 -22.91 5.42
C GLY A 103 -27.14 -21.68 5.11
N LYS A 104 -28.48 -21.82 5.17
CA LYS A 104 -29.42 -20.70 4.99
C LYS A 104 -29.49 -19.88 6.28
N GLU A 105 -29.12 -18.61 6.21
CA GLU A 105 -29.29 -17.65 7.29
C GLU A 105 -29.98 -16.37 6.79
N LEU A 106 -30.57 -15.61 7.71
CA LEU A 106 -31.16 -14.31 7.35
C LEU A 106 -30.03 -13.36 6.92
N PHE A 107 -30.22 -12.71 5.78
CA PHE A 107 -29.27 -11.76 5.20
C PHE A 107 -28.87 -10.67 6.20
N ILE A 108 -29.81 -10.16 7.01
CA ILE A 108 -29.50 -9.17 8.05
C ILE A 108 -28.47 -9.68 9.05
N ARG A 109 -28.54 -10.96 9.45
CA ARG A 109 -27.57 -11.53 10.38
C ARG A 109 -26.19 -11.68 9.76
N TYR A 110 -26.16 -12.07 8.48
CA TYR A 110 -24.94 -12.10 7.69
C TYR A 110 -24.34 -10.69 7.53
N ALA A 111 -25.12 -9.74 7.01
CA ALA A 111 -24.73 -8.36 6.78
C ALA A 111 -24.29 -7.65 8.07
N LEU A 112 -24.98 -7.86 9.20
CA LEU A 112 -24.53 -7.36 10.51
C LEU A 112 -23.15 -7.90 10.88
N ARG A 113 -22.91 -9.21 10.72
CA ARG A 113 -21.62 -9.83 11.04
C ARG A 113 -20.50 -9.28 10.17
N GLU A 114 -20.76 -9.16 8.88
CA GLU A 114 -19.81 -8.68 7.89
C GLU A 114 -19.50 -7.19 8.09
N ILE A 115 -20.53 -6.36 8.23
CA ILE A 115 -20.36 -4.93 8.50
C ILE A 115 -19.62 -4.73 9.82
N LYS A 116 -19.98 -5.47 10.88
CA LYS A 116 -19.26 -5.40 12.16
C LYS A 116 -17.77 -5.71 11.98
N THR A 117 -17.47 -6.80 11.27
CA THR A 117 -16.08 -7.22 11.00
C THR A 117 -15.33 -6.14 10.23
N ARG A 118 -15.96 -5.54 9.21
CA ARG A 118 -15.38 -4.42 8.45
C ARG A 118 -15.15 -3.18 9.31
N LEU A 119 -16.08 -2.82 10.20
CA LEU A 119 -15.92 -1.70 11.12
C LEU A 119 -14.78 -1.95 12.11
N ASP A 120 -14.72 -3.15 12.70
CA ASP A 120 -13.66 -3.54 13.63
C ASP A 120 -12.28 -3.51 12.96
N GLN A 121 -12.16 -4.01 11.73
CA GLN A 121 -10.94 -3.97 10.94
C GLN A 121 -10.54 -2.54 10.55
N THR A 122 -11.49 -1.72 10.11
CA THR A 122 -11.24 -0.31 9.77
C THR A 122 -10.71 0.45 10.98
N GLN A 123 -11.30 0.24 12.16
CA GLN A 123 -10.85 0.86 13.40
C GLN A 123 -9.45 0.38 13.81
N TYR A 124 -9.15 -0.90 13.61
CA TYR A 124 -7.83 -1.48 13.89
C TYR A 124 -6.76 -0.87 12.98
N VAL A 125 -7.00 -0.86 11.65
CA VAL A 125 -6.08 -0.26 10.68
C VAL A 125 -5.92 1.24 10.92
N GLY A 126 -7.00 1.94 11.27
CA GLY A 126 -6.95 3.36 11.67
C GLY A 126 -6.05 3.62 12.88
N GLY A 127 -5.98 2.69 13.84
CA GLY A 127 -5.07 2.77 14.98
C GLY A 127 -3.60 2.59 14.60
N CYS A 128 -3.31 1.74 13.60
CA CYS A 128 -1.96 1.49 13.10
C CYS A 128 -1.56 2.39 11.93
N LEU A 129 -2.40 3.34 11.51
CA LEU A 129 -2.22 4.12 10.28
C LEU A 129 -0.90 4.91 10.27
N VAL A 130 -0.52 5.47 11.40
CA VAL A 130 0.76 6.21 11.55
C VAL A 130 1.96 5.29 11.33
N GLU A 131 1.92 4.08 11.91
CA GLU A 131 3.00 3.10 11.77
C GLU A 131 3.08 2.56 10.34
N ILE A 132 1.92 2.32 9.71
CA ILE A 132 1.84 1.89 8.31
C ILE A 132 2.42 2.98 7.40
N GLN A 133 2.04 4.25 7.59
CA GLN A 133 2.58 5.36 6.80
C GLN A 133 4.09 5.53 6.99
N ALA A 134 4.59 5.41 8.22
CA ALA A 134 6.02 5.45 8.50
C ALA A 134 6.76 4.29 7.80
N ALA A 135 6.21 3.08 7.84
CA ALA A 135 6.78 1.93 7.14
C ALA A 135 6.79 2.11 5.62
N VAL A 136 5.70 2.64 5.03
CA VAL A 136 5.62 2.95 3.60
C VAL A 136 6.67 3.99 3.20
N THR A 137 6.84 5.05 3.99
CA THR A 137 7.86 6.08 3.76
C THR A 137 9.27 5.48 3.83
N ASN A 138 9.56 4.66 4.84
CA ASN A 138 10.85 3.96 4.96
C ASN A 138 11.15 3.06 3.74
N VAL A 139 10.13 2.35 3.21
CA VAL A 139 10.30 1.54 2.01
C VAL A 139 10.58 2.41 0.79
N LYS A 140 9.87 3.53 0.63
CA LYS A 140 10.10 4.50 -0.47
C LYS A 140 11.51 5.10 -0.39
N GLU A 141 11.94 5.50 0.80
CA GLU A 141 13.29 6.04 1.05
C GLU A 141 14.37 5.01 0.75
N LYS A 142 14.22 3.76 1.21
CA LYS A 142 15.18 2.69 0.88
C LYS A 142 15.28 2.45 -0.62
N ARG A 143 14.13 2.35 -1.31
CA ARG A 143 14.12 2.19 -2.78
C ARG A 143 14.78 3.36 -3.50
N LEU A 144 14.58 4.59 -3.01
CA LEU A 144 15.24 5.77 -3.54
C LEU A 144 16.75 5.71 -3.32
N LEU A 145 17.19 5.34 -2.12
CA LEU A 145 18.61 5.18 -1.79
C LEU A 145 19.27 4.09 -2.65
N ASP A 146 18.62 2.95 -2.84
CA ASP A 146 19.12 1.88 -3.71
C ASP A 146 19.30 2.39 -5.15
N LEU A 147 18.33 3.16 -5.67
CA LEU A 147 18.42 3.77 -7.00
C LEU A 147 19.59 4.76 -7.11
N ILE A 148 19.84 5.56 -6.08
CA ILE A 148 20.97 6.50 -6.03
C ILE A 148 22.30 5.74 -5.92
N GLN A 149 22.36 4.66 -5.15
CA GLN A 149 23.58 3.86 -5.01
C GLN A 149 23.99 3.18 -6.33
N VAL A 150 23.03 2.79 -7.16
CA VAL A 150 23.30 2.30 -8.53
C VAL A 150 24.02 3.37 -9.38
N GLN A 151 23.76 4.66 -9.18
CA GLN A 151 24.55 5.72 -9.82
C GLN A 151 25.99 5.83 -9.29
N GLY A 152 26.24 5.39 -8.06
CA GLY A 152 27.60 5.29 -7.50
C GLY A 152 28.50 4.37 -8.33
N VAL A 153 27.95 3.27 -8.87
CA VAL A 153 28.67 2.36 -9.77
C VAL A 153 28.98 3.05 -11.10
N MET A 154 28.07 3.86 -11.64
CA MET A 154 28.36 4.67 -12.84
C MET A 154 29.47 5.70 -12.58
N ARG A 155 29.48 6.34 -11.41
CA ARG A 155 30.54 7.30 -11.05
C ARG A 155 31.91 6.64 -10.94
N ALA A 156 31.98 5.46 -10.31
CA ALA A 156 33.21 4.68 -10.24
C ALA A 156 33.69 4.26 -11.64
N HIS A 157 32.77 3.85 -12.52
CA HIS A 157 33.09 3.52 -13.92
C HIS A 157 33.62 4.74 -14.70
N ASP A 158 33.01 5.91 -14.53
CA ASP A 158 33.44 7.15 -15.19
C ASP A 158 34.84 7.59 -14.74
N ASP A 159 35.14 7.50 -13.44
CA ASP A 159 36.44 7.85 -12.90
C ASP A 159 37.52 6.85 -13.34
N LEU A 160 37.20 5.56 -13.39
CA LEU A 160 38.09 4.53 -13.93
C LEU A 160 38.38 4.77 -15.42
N SER A 161 37.34 5.10 -16.20
CA SER A 161 37.45 5.42 -17.63
C SER A 161 38.34 6.64 -17.86
N ARG A 162 38.14 7.72 -17.08
CA ARG A 162 39.01 8.92 -17.15
C ARG A 162 40.46 8.60 -16.80
N ALA A 163 40.69 7.81 -15.75
CA ALA A 163 42.05 7.41 -15.36
C ALA A 163 42.73 6.58 -16.45
N PHE A 164 42.00 5.66 -17.07
CA PHE A 164 42.48 4.82 -18.18
C PHE A 164 42.85 5.65 -19.42
N TYR A 165 42.00 6.58 -19.85
CA TYR A 165 42.30 7.43 -21.01
C TYR A 165 43.43 8.43 -20.75
N ARG A 166 43.56 8.94 -19.52
CA ARG A 166 44.72 9.77 -19.12
C ARG A 166 46.03 9.00 -19.23
N THR A 167 46.08 7.79 -18.67
CA THR A 167 47.29 6.94 -18.73
C THR A 167 47.65 6.56 -20.16
N LEU A 168 46.68 6.20 -21.01
CA LEU A 168 46.94 5.95 -22.44
C LEU A 168 47.47 7.19 -23.16
N SER A 169 46.93 8.37 -22.85
CA SER A 169 47.37 9.63 -23.45
C SER A 169 48.78 10.03 -23.02
N GLU A 170 49.16 9.74 -21.77
CA GLU A 170 50.53 9.91 -21.29
C GLU A 170 51.49 8.92 -21.95
N LEU A 171 51.11 7.64 -22.04
CA LEU A 171 51.91 6.62 -22.71
C LEU A 171 52.17 6.97 -24.18
N ARG A 172 51.15 7.45 -24.89
CA ARG A 172 51.28 7.90 -26.28
C ARG A 172 52.22 9.10 -26.39
N ARG A 173 52.13 10.06 -25.47
CA ARG A 173 53.07 11.20 -25.40
C ARG A 173 54.50 10.75 -25.16
N GLN A 174 54.72 9.79 -24.24
CA GLN A 174 56.04 9.22 -23.99
C GLN A 174 56.60 8.49 -25.22
N GLN A 175 55.78 7.73 -25.94
CA GLN A 175 56.19 7.06 -27.18
C GLN A 175 56.59 8.07 -28.27
N ILE A 176 55.80 9.13 -28.47
CA ILE A 176 56.12 10.19 -29.43
C ILE A 176 57.44 10.88 -29.05
N TRP A 177 57.63 11.17 -27.77
CA TRP A 177 58.87 11.78 -27.27
C TRP A 177 60.09 10.88 -27.53
N ARG A 178 59.98 9.57 -27.27
CA ARG A 178 61.04 8.60 -27.58
C ARG A 178 61.34 8.52 -29.07
N GLN A 179 60.32 8.54 -29.93
CA GLN A 179 60.51 8.57 -31.38
C GLN A 179 61.24 9.83 -31.84
N LYS A 180 60.89 11.00 -31.29
CA LYS A 180 61.56 12.27 -31.61
C LYS A 180 63.02 12.32 -31.18
N ILE A 181 63.37 11.68 -30.06
CA ILE A 181 64.75 11.67 -29.55
C ILE A 181 65.60 10.56 -30.20
N GLY A 182 64.98 9.43 -30.55
CA GLY A 182 65.66 8.32 -31.24
C GLY A 182 65.89 8.57 -32.73
N ALA A 183 65.27 9.60 -33.31
CA ALA A 183 65.54 10.06 -34.66
C ALA A 183 66.83 10.89 -34.67
N ILE A 184 67.98 10.23 -34.73
CA ILE A 184 69.24 10.85 -35.14
C ILE A 184 69.15 11.04 -36.65
N ASP A 185 68.97 12.28 -37.09
CA ASP A 185 68.94 12.64 -38.50
C ASP A 185 70.37 12.56 -39.05
N VAL A 186 70.70 11.47 -39.73
CA VAL A 186 71.97 11.29 -40.44
C VAL A 186 71.77 11.85 -41.85
N THR A 187 71.75 13.17 -41.96
CA THR A 187 71.88 13.83 -43.27
C THR A 187 73.37 13.84 -43.62
N PRO A 188 73.82 13.10 -44.66
CA PRO A 188 75.21 13.14 -45.07
C PRO A 188 75.51 14.53 -45.62
N GLU A 189 76.49 15.22 -45.03
CA GLU A 189 77.02 16.47 -45.57
C GLU A 189 77.59 16.18 -46.96
N GLN A 190 76.98 16.76 -48.00
CA GLN A 190 77.55 16.79 -49.33
C GLN A 190 78.79 17.69 -49.31
N ILE A 191 79.95 17.07 -49.12
CA ILE A 191 81.25 17.70 -49.35
C ILE A 191 81.37 17.82 -50.87
N ASN A 192 81.04 19.00 -51.41
CA ASN A 192 81.31 19.33 -52.81
C ASN A 192 82.81 19.61 -52.96
N GLU A 193 83.49 18.76 -53.72
CA GLU A 193 84.86 18.98 -54.24
C GLU A 193 84.89 20.05 -55.34
#